data_AF-M2NHW8-F1
#
_entry.id   AF-M2NHW8-F1
#
_cell.length_a   1.000
_cell.length_b   1.000
_cell.length_c   1.000
_cell.angle_alpha   90.00
_cell.angle_beta   90.00
_cell.angle_gamma   90.00
#
_symmetry.space_group_name_H-M   'P 1'
#
loop_
_entity.id
_entity.type
_entity.pdbx_description
1 polymer ?
#
loop_
_entity_poly.entity_id
_entity_poly.type
_entity_poly.pdbx_seq_one_letter_code
_entity_poly.pdbx_strand_id
1 'polypeptide(L)'
;MASPTNESLPSSPAPAPLPSRNPLPLSASQEAQVRELYYKRVRNKCADEVRDFAACCTHRTFTATIMCRKQQKAMNTCMMQFATRNEQDAAREEWFATMDKRREEREKKAEKLKKDEKFWREWWDKDMEKKPKKES
;
A
#
# COMPACT_ATOMS: atom_id res chain seq x y z
N MET A 1 -16.00 19.49 -64.22
CA MET A 1 -15.72 18.10 -63.77
C MET A 1 -15.34 18.15 -62.29
N ALA A 2 -16.17 17.49 -61.47
CA ALA A 2 -15.99 16.96 -60.10
C ALA A 2 -15.05 17.63 -59.08
N SER A 3 -15.66 18.03 -57.95
CA SER A 3 -15.06 18.25 -56.61
C SER A 3 -14.55 16.92 -55.98
N PRO A 4 -13.91 16.86 -54.79
CA PRO A 4 -14.48 17.33 -53.52
C PRO A 4 -13.53 18.04 -52.52
N THR A 5 -14.20 18.89 -51.75
CA THR A 5 -13.86 19.45 -50.43
C THR A 5 -13.45 18.38 -49.42
N ASN A 6 -12.35 18.62 -48.69
CA ASN A 6 -11.90 17.78 -47.59
C ASN A 6 -12.56 18.27 -46.27
N GLU A 7 -13.53 17.51 -45.80
CA GLU A 7 -14.36 17.76 -44.63
C GLU A 7 -13.56 17.53 -43.33
N SER A 8 -13.55 18.54 -42.45
CA SER A 8 -12.88 18.51 -41.15
C SER A 8 -13.80 17.82 -40.14
N LEU A 9 -13.47 16.59 -39.72
CA LEU A 9 -14.18 15.90 -38.62
C LEU A 9 -13.67 16.37 -37.24
N PRO A 10 -14.56 16.42 -36.22
CA PRO A 10 -14.25 16.96 -34.90
C PRO A 10 -13.42 16.01 -34.04
N SER A 11 -12.48 16.61 -33.30
CA SER A 11 -11.67 15.99 -32.25
C SER A 11 -12.56 15.42 -31.13
N SER A 12 -12.72 14.10 -31.12
CA SER A 12 -13.07 13.36 -29.89
C SER A 12 -11.78 12.93 -29.21
N PRO A 13 -11.59 13.19 -27.90
CA PRO A 13 -10.41 12.74 -27.19
C PRO A 13 -10.45 11.21 -27.07
N ALA A 14 -9.53 10.55 -27.78
CA ALA A 14 -9.29 9.12 -27.60
C ALA A 14 -8.90 8.84 -26.13
N PRO A 15 -9.36 7.74 -25.53
CA PRO A 15 -8.89 7.30 -24.22
C PRO A 15 -7.37 7.12 -24.28
N ALA A 16 -6.68 7.68 -23.29
CA ALA A 16 -5.21 7.68 -23.22
C ALA A 16 -4.65 6.26 -23.47
N PRO A 17 -3.59 6.11 -24.30
CA PRO A 17 -2.98 4.82 -24.53
C PRO A 17 -2.55 4.21 -23.21
N LEU A 18 -2.96 2.97 -22.96
CA LEU A 18 -2.48 2.18 -21.84
C LEU A 18 -0.94 2.32 -21.78
N PRO A 19 -0.35 2.65 -20.61
CA PRO A 19 1.09 2.79 -20.52
C PRO A 19 1.72 1.50 -21.03
N SER A 20 2.62 1.68 -21.99
CA SER A 20 3.49 0.67 -22.58
C SER A 20 3.80 -0.46 -21.59
N ARG A 21 3.86 -1.70 -22.11
CA ARG A 21 4.31 -2.93 -21.43
C ARG A 21 5.74 -2.84 -20.84
N ASN A 22 6.33 -1.65 -20.82
CA ASN A 22 7.49 -1.31 -20.04
C ASN A 22 7.05 -0.56 -18.77
N PRO A 23 7.19 -1.16 -17.57
CA PRO A 23 6.74 -0.54 -16.33
C PRO A 23 7.43 0.81 -16.15
N LEU A 24 6.65 1.84 -15.82
CA LEU A 24 7.16 3.15 -15.42
C LEU A 24 8.28 2.95 -14.39
N PRO A 25 9.48 3.54 -14.58
CA PRO A 25 10.58 3.37 -13.65
C PRO A 25 10.18 3.98 -12.30
N LEU A 26 9.99 3.11 -11.31
CA LEU A 26 9.68 3.49 -9.95
C LEU A 26 10.97 3.86 -9.21
N SER A 27 10.90 4.81 -8.28
CA SER A 27 12.01 5.06 -7.37
C SER A 27 12.23 3.85 -6.45
N ALA A 28 13.45 3.72 -5.91
CA ALA A 28 13.78 2.58 -5.04
C ALA A 28 12.83 2.40 -3.85
N SER A 29 12.30 3.50 -3.30
CA SER A 29 11.32 3.46 -2.20
C SER A 29 9.94 3.00 -2.67
N GLN A 30 9.53 3.36 -3.89
CA GLN A 30 8.28 2.91 -4.49
C GLN A 30 8.34 1.42 -4.85
N GLU A 31 9.46 0.95 -5.38
CA GLU A 31 9.67 -0.49 -5.63
C GLU A 31 9.66 -1.32 -4.34
N ALA A 32 10.19 -0.78 -3.23
CA ALA A 32 10.13 -1.45 -1.93
C ALA A 32 8.67 -1.63 -1.48
N GLN A 33 7.81 -0.61 -1.64
CA GLN A 33 6.38 -0.72 -1.31
C GLN A 33 5.64 -1.73 -2.20
N VAL A 34 5.97 -1.78 -3.50
CA VAL A 34 5.44 -2.81 -4.41
C VAL A 34 5.88 -4.21 -3.96
N ARG A 35 7.16 -4.39 -3.59
CA ARG A 35 7.67 -5.67 -3.08
C ARG A 35 6.95 -6.07 -1.78
N GLU A 36 6.65 -5.14 -0.90
CA GLU A 36 5.88 -5.41 0.32
C GLU A 36 4.47 -5.91 0.02
N LEU A 37 3.75 -5.26 -0.91
CA LEU A 37 2.42 -5.71 -1.35
C LEU A 37 2.48 -7.10 -1.99
N TYR A 38 3.47 -7.31 -2.85
CA TYR A 38 3.73 -8.60 -3.48
C TYR A 38 3.96 -9.70 -2.44
N TYR A 39 4.87 -9.50 -1.48
CA TYR A 39 5.12 -10.48 -0.42
C TYR A 39 3.90 -10.70 0.47
N LYS A 40 3.11 -9.65 0.74
CA LYS A 40 1.86 -9.76 1.48
C LYS A 40 0.86 -10.67 0.76
N ARG A 41 0.68 -10.52 -0.54
CA ARG A 41 -0.20 -11.42 -1.33
C ARG A 41 0.29 -12.86 -1.35
N VAL A 42 1.59 -13.06 -1.59
CA VAL A 42 2.19 -14.40 -1.61
C VAL A 42 2.00 -15.09 -0.26
N ARG A 43 2.24 -14.38 0.86
CA ARG A 43 1.99 -14.93 2.20
C ARG A 43 0.52 -15.22 2.45
N ASN A 44 -0.40 -14.40 1.94
CA ASN A 44 -1.84 -14.67 2.07
C ASN A 44 -2.27 -15.92 1.30
N LYS A 45 -1.68 -16.19 0.12
CA LYS A 45 -1.93 -17.42 -0.63
C LYS A 45 -1.35 -18.66 0.06
N CYS A 46 -0.20 -18.50 0.72
CA CYS A 46 0.45 -19.55 1.51
C CYS A 46 0.12 -19.50 3.01
N ALA A 47 -1.06 -19.00 3.38
CA ALA A 47 -1.39 -18.72 4.78
C ALA A 47 -1.32 -19.96 5.68
N ASP A 48 -1.72 -21.12 5.17
CA ASP A 48 -1.73 -22.37 5.93
C ASP A 48 -0.30 -22.84 6.25
N GLU A 49 0.60 -22.85 5.25
CA GLU A 49 2.01 -23.20 5.45
C GLU A 49 2.74 -22.24 6.41
N VAL A 50 2.40 -20.94 6.33
CA VAL A 50 2.94 -19.92 7.25
C VAL A 50 2.43 -20.14 8.67
N ARG A 51 1.16 -20.53 8.84
CA ARG A 51 0.58 -20.85 10.16
C ARG A 51 1.24 -22.08 10.78
N ASP A 52 1.48 -23.12 9.99
CA ASP A 52 2.13 -24.34 10.49
C ASP A 52 3.59 -24.07 10.90
N PHE A 53 4.30 -23.25 10.12
CA PHE A 53 5.62 -22.77 10.52
C PHE A 53 5.57 -21.95 11.82
N ALA A 54 4.61 -21.03 11.95
CA ALA A 54 4.44 -20.20 13.15
C ALA A 54 4.08 -21.04 14.39
N ALA A 55 3.19 -22.02 14.25
CA ALA A 55 2.83 -22.94 15.33
C ALA A 55 4.06 -23.72 15.83
N CYS A 56 4.90 -24.20 14.91
CA CYS A 56 6.15 -24.88 15.29
C CYS A 56 7.15 -23.93 15.99
N CYS A 57 7.24 -22.67 15.56
CA CYS A 57 8.15 -21.68 16.14
C CYS A 57 7.70 -21.14 17.50
N THR A 58 6.39 -21.20 17.81
CA THR A 58 5.82 -20.62 19.03
C THR A 58 6.47 -21.16 20.30
N HIS A 59 6.86 -22.44 20.31
CA HIS A 59 7.48 -23.09 21.46
C HIS A 59 9.02 -23.22 21.36
N ARG A 60 9.64 -22.71 20.29
CA ARG A 60 11.06 -22.96 19.97
C ARG A 60 11.71 -21.69 19.41
N THR A 61 12.03 -20.73 20.27
CA THR A 61 12.62 -19.45 19.85
C THR A 61 14.03 -19.60 19.25
N PHE A 62 14.90 -20.39 19.87
CA PHE A 62 16.31 -20.50 19.45
C PHE A 62 16.59 -21.65 18.48
N THR A 63 15.88 -22.78 18.62
CA THR A 63 16.11 -23.98 17.81
C THR A 63 15.09 -24.15 16.67
N ALA A 64 14.25 -23.15 16.40
CA ALA A 64 13.23 -23.19 15.35
C ALA A 64 13.80 -23.59 13.99
N THR A 65 14.93 -23.01 13.58
CA THR A 65 15.50 -23.23 12.24
C THR A 65 15.93 -24.69 12.00
N ILE A 66 16.27 -25.42 13.06
CA ILE A 66 16.65 -26.84 12.97
C ILE A 66 15.41 -27.73 13.11
N MET A 67 14.61 -27.49 14.14
CA MET A 67 13.49 -28.36 14.51
C MET A 67 12.26 -28.17 13.61
N CYS A 68 12.03 -26.95 13.11
CA CYS A 68 10.93 -26.60 12.22
C CYS A 68 11.36 -26.54 10.74
N ARG A 69 12.50 -27.15 10.40
CA ARG A 69 13.07 -27.12 9.04
C ARG A 69 12.12 -27.69 7.98
N LYS A 70 11.30 -28.68 8.35
CA LYS A 70 10.31 -29.29 7.44
C LYS A 70 9.22 -28.27 7.06
N GLN A 71 8.62 -27.62 8.05
CA GLN A 71 7.60 -26.58 7.88
C GLN A 71 8.19 -25.36 7.16
N GLN A 72 9.42 -24.97 7.51
CA GLN A 72 10.13 -23.88 6.83
C GLN A 72 10.31 -24.17 5.34
N LYS A 73 10.68 -25.42 4.98
CA LYS A 73 10.83 -25.82 3.57
C LYS A 73 9.48 -25.80 2.84
N ALA A 74 8.42 -26.32 3.46
CA ALA A 74 7.08 -26.33 2.87
C ALA A 74 6.57 -24.90 2.58
N MET A 75 6.69 -24.01 3.57
CA MET A 75 6.39 -22.58 3.42
C MET A 75 7.20 -21.94 2.29
N ASN A 76 8.52 -22.16 2.25
CA ASN A 76 9.37 -21.60 1.20
C ASN A 76 9.02 -22.15 -0.19
N THR A 77 8.68 -23.43 -0.29
CA THR A 77 8.24 -24.04 -1.56
C THR A 77 6.94 -23.39 -2.05
N CYS A 78 5.95 -23.19 -1.18
CA CYS A 78 4.71 -22.49 -1.55
C CYS A 78 5.00 -21.05 -1.98
N MET A 79 5.82 -20.31 -1.21
CA MET A 79 6.17 -18.93 -1.56
C MET A 79 6.86 -18.83 -2.91
N MET A 80 7.75 -19.78 -3.24
CA MET A 80 8.43 -19.82 -4.53
C MET A 80 7.49 -20.14 -5.71
N GLN A 81 6.45 -20.94 -5.50
CA GLN A 81 5.46 -21.24 -6.55
C GLN A 81 4.67 -20.00 -6.97
N PHE A 82 4.29 -19.15 -6.00
CA PHE A 82 3.59 -17.89 -6.28
C PHE A 82 4.55 -16.73 -6.57
N ALA A 83 5.86 -16.96 -6.50
CA ALA A 83 6.86 -15.95 -6.77
C ALA A 83 7.07 -15.70 -8.28
N THR A 84 5.99 -15.45 -9.01
CA THR A 84 6.00 -15.27 -10.46
C THR A 84 6.03 -13.80 -10.86
N ARG A 85 6.58 -13.52 -12.05
CA ARG A 85 6.62 -12.15 -12.60
C ARG A 85 5.22 -11.57 -12.81
N ASN A 86 4.25 -12.41 -13.17
CA ASN A 86 2.85 -12.01 -13.34
C ASN A 86 2.25 -11.48 -12.02
N GLU A 87 2.56 -12.12 -10.89
CA GLU A 87 2.11 -11.65 -9.57
C GLU A 87 2.77 -10.34 -9.17
N GLN A 88 4.04 -10.13 -9.56
CA GLN A 88 4.75 -8.88 -9.34
C GLN A 88 4.16 -7.74 -10.18
N ASP A 89 3.78 -7.99 -11.44
CA ASP A 89 3.15 -6.99 -12.29
C ASP A 89 1.73 -6.66 -11.80
N ALA A 90 0.94 -7.66 -11.39
CA ALA A 90 -0.33 -7.42 -10.72
C ALA A 90 -0.14 -6.61 -9.42
N ALA A 91 0.94 -6.84 -8.67
CA ALA A 91 1.29 -6.07 -7.45
C ALA A 91 1.59 -4.60 -7.75
N ARG A 92 2.24 -4.33 -8.90
CA ARG A 92 2.42 -2.96 -9.39
C ARG A 92 1.09 -2.31 -9.72
N GLU A 93 0.22 -3.00 -10.45
CA GLU A 93 -1.10 -2.45 -10.83
C GLU A 93 -1.95 -2.09 -9.61
N GLU A 94 -2.03 -2.96 -8.60
CA GLU A 94 -2.74 -2.64 -7.35
C GLU A 94 -2.06 -1.49 -6.59
N TRP A 95 -0.72 -1.43 -6.59
CA TRP A 95 -0.01 -0.32 -5.97
C TRP A 95 -0.33 1.01 -6.66
N PHE A 96 -0.40 1.04 -8.00
CA PHE A 96 -0.84 2.22 -8.74
C PHE A 96 -2.30 2.55 -8.47
N ALA A 97 -3.22 1.57 -8.44
CA ALA A 97 -4.63 1.80 -8.13
C ALA A 97 -4.87 2.33 -6.71
N THR A 98 -4.02 1.94 -5.75
CA THR A 98 -4.11 2.40 -4.36
C THR A 98 -3.31 3.68 -4.07
N MET A 99 -2.50 4.17 -5.02
CA MET A 99 -1.70 5.39 -4.83
C MET A 99 -2.57 6.61 -4.58
N ASP A 100 -3.62 6.80 -5.38
CA ASP A 100 -4.56 7.92 -5.22
C ASP A 100 -5.30 7.82 -3.89
N LYS A 101 -5.77 6.62 -3.52
CA LYS A 101 -6.41 6.37 -2.23
C LYS A 101 -5.48 6.69 -1.04
N ARG A 102 -4.20 6.29 -1.11
CA ARG A 102 -3.19 6.59 -0.08
C ARG A 102 -2.84 8.08 -0.03
N ARG A 103 -3.00 8.82 -1.12
CA ARG A 103 -2.85 10.28 -1.13
C ARG A 103 -4.02 10.93 -0.39
N GLU A 104 -5.25 10.56 -0.73
CA GLU A 104 -6.45 11.08 -0.06
C GLU A 104 -6.47 10.77 1.45
N GLU A 105 -6.07 9.57 1.85
CA GLU A 105 -6.00 9.18 3.26
C GLU A 105 -4.98 10.03 4.04
N ARG A 106 -3.85 10.38 3.43
CA ARG A 106 -2.86 11.28 4.04
C ARG A 106 -3.39 12.70 4.17
N GLU A 107 -4.10 13.19 3.15
CA GLU A 107 -4.73 14.52 3.16
C GLU A 107 -5.83 14.59 4.24
N LYS A 108 -6.73 13.61 4.29
CA LYS A 108 -7.78 13.48 5.33
C LYS A 108 -7.18 13.38 6.74
N LYS A 109 -6.08 12.63 6.92
CA LYS A 109 -5.39 12.52 8.22
C LYS A 109 -4.74 13.85 8.61
N ALA A 110 -4.12 14.56 7.67
CA ALA A 110 -3.53 15.88 7.93
C ALA A 110 -4.59 16.92 8.31
N GLU A 111 -5.76 16.89 7.65
CA GLU A 111 -6.89 17.74 8.03
C GLU A 111 -7.42 17.42 9.43
N LYS A 112 -7.52 16.13 9.78
CA LYS A 112 -7.92 15.72 11.12
C LYS A 112 -6.92 16.22 12.17
N LEU A 113 -5.63 16.04 11.95
CA LEU A 113 -4.59 16.54 12.87
C LEU A 113 -4.65 18.06 13.05
N LYS A 114 -4.93 18.83 12.00
CA LYS A 114 -5.13 20.29 12.12
C LYS A 114 -6.37 20.64 12.95
N LYS A 115 -7.46 19.89 12.80
CA LYS A 115 -8.68 20.08 13.61
C LYS A 115 -8.42 19.72 15.07
N ASP A 116 -7.75 18.59 15.29
CA ASP A 116 -7.37 18.13 16.63
C ASP A 116 -6.43 19.14 17.30
N GLU A 117 -5.44 19.70 16.58
CA GLU A 117 -4.54 20.74 17.11
C GLU A 117 -5.31 22.00 17.52
N LYS A 118 -6.25 22.47 16.69
CA LYS A 118 -7.12 23.62 17.03
C LYS A 118 -7.98 23.32 18.25
N PHE A 119 -8.60 22.16 18.29
CA PHE A 119 -9.42 21.73 19.42
C PHE A 119 -8.59 21.68 20.72
N TRP A 120 -7.40 21.07 20.68
CA TRP A 120 -6.50 21.00 21.83
C TRP A 120 -6.02 22.37 22.29
N ARG A 121 -5.75 23.30 21.35
CA ARG A 121 -5.38 24.69 21.65
C ARG A 121 -6.52 25.43 22.36
N GLU A 122 -7.72 25.42 21.79
CA GLU A 122 -8.91 26.07 22.37
C GLU A 122 -9.30 25.46 23.74
N TRP A 123 -9.12 24.15 23.90
CA TRP A 123 -9.36 23.47 25.17
C TRP A 123 -8.37 23.90 26.26
N TRP A 124 -7.09 24.03 25.92
CA TRP A 124 -6.05 24.53 26.83
C TRP A 124 -6.24 26.01 27.20
N ASP A 125 -6.69 26.84 26.27
CA ASP A 125 -6.94 28.27 26.51
C ASP A 125 -8.05 28.48 27.56
N LYS A 126 -9.13 27.69 27.49
CA LYS A 126 -10.25 27.74 28.47
C LYS A 126 -9.89 27.25 29.87
N ASP A 127 -8.91 26.35 29.98
CA ASP A 127 -8.44 25.86 31.29
C ASP A 127 -7.59 26.92 32.01
N MET A 128 -6.81 27.70 31.25
CA MET A 128 -6.03 28.82 31.78
C MET A 128 -6.92 29.98 32.27
N GLU A 129 -8.03 30.27 31.59
CA GLU A 129 -9.01 31.28 32.04
C GLU A 129 -9.75 30.88 33.33
N LYS A 130 -9.88 29.58 33.61
CA LYS A 130 -10.58 29.08 34.80
C LYS A 130 -9.74 29.11 36.09
N LYS A 131 -8.47 29.52 36.05
CA LYS A 131 -7.72 29.71 37.31
C LYS A 131 -8.38 30.81 38.14
N PRO A 132 -8.94 30.50 39.33
CA PRO A 132 -9.57 31.52 40.15
C PRO A 132 -8.53 32.57 40.54
N LYS A 133 -8.85 33.85 40.29
CA LYS A 133 -8.25 34.97 41.01
C LYS A 133 -8.31 34.61 42.49
N LYS A 134 -7.17 34.32 43.11
CA LYS A 134 -7.09 34.35 44.57
C LYS A 134 -7.43 35.80 44.96
N GLU A 135 -8.60 35.96 45.56
CA GLU A 135 -9.01 37.16 46.29
C GLU A 135 -7.88 37.58 47.23
N SER A 136 -7.57 38.88 47.19
CA SER A 136 -6.64 39.59 48.08
C SER A 136 -7.39 40.24 49.21
#